data_AF-A0AA39HGQ2-F1
#
_entry.id   AF-A0AA39HGQ2-F1
#
_cell.length_a   1.000
_cell.length_b   1.000
_cell.length_c   1.000
_cell.angle_alpha   90.00
_cell.angle_beta   90.00
_cell.angle_gamma   90.00
#
_symmetry.space_group_name_H-M   'P 1'
#
loop_
_entity.id
_entity.type
_entity.pdbx_description
1 polymer ?
#
loop_
_entity_poly.entity_id
_entity_poly.type
_entity_poly.pdbx_seq_one_letter_code
_entity_poly.pdbx_strand_id
1 'polypeptide(L)'
;MADFIGDDALRRTHLIVRDAATVMKKTTRLCGLTSVDCFAHKIQLAVYGGIKTVLNDFDYFDDVIERVKKFIRKMRKSGNDRDDFADLQKLQEIQPRWLIKGIEIRWGSLYDMIDRFLENRSTISSFLIGRSKYPQFTSGDYVLMEKILSALKPMKQATVMLQGRQVTISVVVPTIYVLRRALVSGTELGRGILEDNNA
;
A
#
# COMPACT_ATOMS: atom_id res chain seq x y z
N MET A 1 -30.92 5.42 26.84
CA MET A 1 -30.26 5.85 25.58
C MET A 1 -29.83 7.32 25.65
N ALA A 2 -30.58 8.19 26.33
CA ALA A 2 -30.19 9.59 26.61
C ALA A 2 -28.88 9.74 27.41
N ASP A 3 -28.62 8.86 28.38
CA ASP A 3 -27.44 9.00 29.26
C ASP A 3 -26.08 8.66 28.62
N PHE A 4 -26.03 7.96 27.48
CA PHE A 4 -24.75 7.52 26.90
C PHE A 4 -24.05 8.60 26.06
N ILE A 5 -24.79 9.56 25.51
CA ILE A 5 -24.26 10.59 24.59
C ILE A 5 -24.45 12.00 25.15
N GLY A 6 -25.20 12.15 26.25
CA GLY A 6 -25.47 13.42 26.91
C GLY A 6 -26.43 14.33 26.14
N ASP A 7 -26.78 15.47 26.74
CA ASP A 7 -27.75 16.44 26.19
C ASP A 7 -27.39 17.00 24.80
N ASP A 8 -26.10 16.95 24.43
CA ASP A 8 -25.65 17.43 23.11
C ASP A 8 -26.17 16.53 21.96
N ALA A 9 -26.54 15.28 22.27
CA ALA A 9 -27.21 14.35 21.35
C ALA A 9 -28.60 14.80 20.91
N LEU A 10 -29.26 15.61 21.74
CA LEU A 10 -30.62 16.11 21.50
C LEU A 10 -30.64 17.42 20.71
N ARG A 11 -29.52 18.16 20.69
CA ARG A 11 -29.41 19.48 20.04
C ARG A 11 -28.74 19.44 18.67
N ARG A 12 -28.03 18.36 18.34
CA ARG A 12 -27.25 18.23 17.10
C ARG A 12 -27.58 16.91 16.42
N THR A 13 -27.55 16.91 15.10
CA THR A 13 -27.59 15.66 14.34
C THR A 13 -26.20 15.02 14.38
N HIS A 14 -26.10 13.84 14.95
CA HIS A 14 -24.86 13.08 15.03
C HIS A 14 -24.85 11.95 14.00
N LEU A 15 -23.71 11.76 13.34
CA LEU A 15 -23.47 10.66 12.41
C LEU A 15 -22.14 9.98 12.76
N ILE A 16 -22.18 8.69 13.03
CA ILE A 16 -20.99 7.92 13.37
C ILE A 16 -20.32 7.42 12.10
N VAL A 17 -19.07 7.81 11.88
CA VAL A 17 -18.21 7.20 10.86
C VAL A 17 -17.43 6.06 11.51
N ARG A 18 -17.55 4.86 10.96
CA ARG A 18 -16.95 3.62 11.51
C ARG A 18 -16.18 2.86 10.46
N ASP A 19 -15.29 1.96 10.86
CA ASP A 19 -14.80 0.93 9.95
C ASP A 19 -15.94 0.00 9.47
N ALA A 20 -15.67 -0.88 8.51
CA ALA A 20 -16.69 -1.79 7.99
C ALA A 20 -16.81 -3.09 8.80
N ALA A 21 -16.20 -3.17 10.00
CA ALA A 21 -16.19 -4.38 10.80
C ALA A 21 -17.61 -4.74 11.28
N THR A 22 -17.91 -6.04 11.28
CA THR A 22 -19.22 -6.57 11.70
C THR A 22 -19.56 -6.19 13.14
N VAL A 23 -18.57 -6.17 14.02
CA VAL A 23 -18.74 -5.74 15.42
C VAL A 23 -19.18 -4.29 15.50
N MET A 24 -18.51 -3.37 14.78
CA MET A 24 -18.86 -1.96 14.79
C MET A 24 -20.27 -1.70 14.24
N LYS A 25 -20.65 -2.39 13.14
CA LYS A 25 -22.02 -2.33 12.60
C LYS A 25 -23.07 -2.81 13.61
N LYS A 26 -22.78 -3.91 14.33
CA LYS A 26 -23.68 -4.45 15.35
C LYS A 26 -23.80 -3.49 16.53
N THR A 27 -22.69 -2.94 17.01
CA THR A 27 -22.68 -1.95 18.11
C THR A 27 -23.50 -0.73 17.78
N THR A 28 -23.27 -0.07 16.64
CA THR A 28 -24.04 1.13 16.27
C THR A 28 -25.53 0.83 16.11
N ARG A 29 -25.89 -0.34 15.56
CA ARG A 29 -27.29 -0.78 15.45
C ARG A 29 -27.93 -1.02 16.82
N LEU A 30 -27.25 -1.73 17.73
CA LEU A 30 -27.75 -2.02 19.08
C LEU A 30 -27.89 -0.75 19.93
N CYS A 31 -27.01 0.22 19.73
CA CYS A 31 -27.05 1.51 20.40
C CYS A 31 -28.03 2.52 19.77
N GLY A 32 -28.71 2.17 18.67
CA GLY A 32 -29.65 3.08 17.98
C GLY A 32 -28.97 4.28 17.29
N LEU A 33 -27.70 4.13 16.90
CA LEU A 33 -26.88 5.23 16.37
C LEU A 33 -26.79 5.17 14.85
N THR A 34 -27.18 6.27 14.20
CA THR A 34 -27.00 6.46 12.75
C THR A 34 -25.52 6.41 12.41
N SER A 35 -25.13 5.55 11.47
CA SER A 35 -23.73 5.36 11.12
C SER A 35 -23.51 5.08 9.64
N VAL A 36 -22.31 5.40 9.16
CA VAL A 36 -21.83 5.15 7.78
C VAL A 36 -20.44 4.51 7.78
N ASP A 37 -20.13 3.76 6.73
CA ASP A 37 -18.78 3.23 6.51
C ASP A 37 -17.78 4.34 6.22
N CYS A 38 -16.60 4.23 6.82
CA CYS A 38 -15.43 5.02 6.46
C CYS A 38 -15.01 4.67 5.03
N PHE A 39 -15.02 5.67 4.14
CA PHE A 39 -14.67 5.49 2.74
C PHE A 39 -13.19 5.09 2.55
N ALA A 40 -12.26 5.63 3.35
CA ALA A 40 -10.86 5.19 3.33
C ALA A 40 -10.71 3.70 3.66
N HIS A 41 -11.52 3.20 4.61
CA HIS A 41 -11.55 1.77 4.91
C HIS A 41 -12.18 0.94 3.78
N LYS A 42 -13.14 1.49 3.02
CA LYS A 42 -13.66 0.82 1.82
C LYS A 42 -12.61 0.70 0.72
N ILE A 43 -11.80 1.73 0.50
CA ILE A 43 -10.66 1.67 -0.42
C ILE A 43 -9.68 0.59 0.05
N GLN A 44 -9.36 0.54 1.35
CA GLN A 44 -8.50 -0.50 1.92
C GLN A 44 -9.00 -1.91 1.60
N LEU A 45 -10.29 -2.16 1.79
CA LEU A 45 -10.89 -3.47 1.50
C LEU A 45 -10.88 -3.80 0.00
N ALA A 46 -11.17 -2.82 -0.86
CA ALA A 46 -11.15 -3.00 -2.30
C ALA A 46 -9.74 -3.33 -2.81
N VAL A 47 -8.72 -2.58 -2.35
CA VAL A 47 -7.32 -2.86 -2.69
C VAL A 47 -6.89 -4.21 -2.15
N TYR A 48 -7.22 -4.54 -0.90
CA TYR A 48 -6.89 -5.83 -0.31
C TYR A 48 -7.52 -7.00 -1.08
N GLY A 49 -8.80 -6.87 -1.47
CA GLY A 49 -9.47 -7.86 -2.32
C GLY A 49 -8.81 -8.02 -3.69
N GLY A 50 -8.45 -6.91 -4.33
CA GLY A 50 -7.73 -6.92 -5.61
C GLY A 50 -6.35 -7.55 -5.51
N ILE A 51 -5.54 -7.14 -4.53
CA ILE A 51 -4.22 -7.71 -4.27
C ILE A 51 -4.33 -9.20 -3.96
N LYS A 52 -5.27 -9.64 -3.11
CA LYS A 52 -5.45 -11.06 -2.81
C LYS A 52 -5.81 -11.88 -4.05
N THR A 53 -6.61 -11.32 -4.95
CA THR A 53 -6.94 -11.96 -6.24
C THR A 53 -5.67 -12.09 -7.08
N VAL A 54 -4.89 -11.01 -7.22
CA VAL A 54 -3.62 -11.03 -7.96
C VAL A 54 -2.61 -11.99 -7.33
N LEU A 55 -2.40 -11.97 -6.01
CA LEU A 55 -1.46 -12.86 -5.32
C LEU A 55 -1.88 -14.33 -5.52
N ASN A 56 -3.15 -14.66 -5.33
CA ASN A 56 -3.65 -16.02 -5.51
C ASN A 56 -3.56 -16.54 -6.96
N ASP A 57 -3.67 -15.65 -7.95
CA ASP A 57 -3.61 -16.02 -9.37
C ASP A 57 -2.19 -15.89 -9.97
N PHE A 58 -1.24 -15.29 -9.24
CA PHE A 58 0.06 -14.87 -9.78
C PHE A 58 1.22 -15.24 -8.83
N ASP A 59 1.55 -16.53 -8.79
CA ASP A 59 2.62 -17.12 -7.98
C ASP A 59 3.96 -16.35 -8.06
N TYR A 60 4.26 -15.77 -9.22
CA TYR A 60 5.48 -15.00 -9.45
C TYR A 60 5.54 -13.71 -8.60
N PHE A 61 4.40 -13.04 -8.35
CA PHE A 61 4.41 -11.84 -7.50
C PHE A 61 4.63 -12.19 -6.04
N ASP A 62 4.03 -13.27 -5.55
CA ASP A 62 4.25 -13.77 -4.20
C ASP A 62 5.73 -14.08 -3.94
N ASP A 63 6.36 -14.77 -4.89
CA ASP A 63 7.79 -15.10 -4.86
C ASP A 63 8.68 -13.83 -4.84
N VAL A 64 8.39 -12.83 -5.68
CA VAL A 64 9.12 -11.53 -5.64
C VAL A 64 8.97 -10.86 -4.28
N ILE A 65 7.75 -10.80 -3.71
CA ILE A 65 7.51 -10.19 -2.40
C ILE A 65 8.21 -10.95 -1.28
N GLU A 66 8.24 -12.28 -1.32
CA GLU A 66 8.96 -13.07 -0.34
C GLU A 66 10.47 -12.82 -0.41
N ARG A 67 11.04 -12.73 -1.62
CA ARG A 67 12.45 -12.34 -1.81
C ARG A 67 12.74 -10.96 -1.23
N VAL A 68 11.90 -9.97 -1.48
CA VAL A 68 12.03 -8.62 -0.88
C VAL A 68 11.99 -8.69 0.64
N LYS A 69 10.98 -9.36 1.23
CA LYS A 69 10.87 -9.55 2.69
C LYS A 69 12.11 -10.24 3.26
N LYS A 70 12.64 -11.26 2.59
CA LYS A 70 13.84 -12.01 2.98
C LYS A 70 15.09 -11.14 2.93
N PHE A 71 15.26 -10.33 1.88
CA PHE A 71 16.34 -9.36 1.76
C PHE A 71 16.33 -8.39 2.95
N ILE A 72 15.19 -7.72 3.19
CA ILE A 72 15.04 -6.75 4.28
C ILE A 72 15.28 -7.40 5.65
N ARG A 73 14.81 -8.63 5.85
CA ARG A 73 15.04 -9.39 7.09
C ARG A 73 16.54 -9.66 7.33
N LYS A 74 17.28 -10.06 6.30
CA LYS A 74 18.72 -10.29 6.39
C LYS A 74 19.49 -9.01 6.69
N MET A 75 19.17 -7.93 5.97
CA MET A 75 19.74 -6.61 6.22
C MET A 75 19.54 -6.17 7.66
N ARG A 76 18.35 -6.35 8.23
CA ARG A 76 18.09 -5.94 9.62
C ARG A 76 18.84 -6.78 10.68
N LYS A 77 19.28 -7.99 10.34
CA LYS A 77 19.93 -8.92 11.28
C LYS A 77 21.44 -8.68 11.41
N SER A 78 22.10 -8.23 10.35
CA SER A 78 23.56 -8.09 10.29
C SER A 78 23.96 -6.63 10.43
N GLY A 79 24.69 -6.25 11.49
CA GLY A 79 25.18 -4.88 11.67
C GLY A 79 26.10 -4.44 10.52
N ASN A 80 27.11 -5.26 10.23
CA ASN A 80 28.08 -5.00 9.16
C ASN A 80 27.41 -4.80 7.80
N ASP A 81 26.45 -5.65 7.44
CA ASP A 81 25.76 -5.49 6.15
C ASP A 81 24.97 -4.18 6.08
N ARG A 82 24.46 -3.69 7.22
CA ARG A 82 23.76 -2.39 7.27
C ARG A 82 24.73 -1.24 7.08
N ASP A 83 25.90 -1.33 7.68
CA ASP A 83 26.93 -0.30 7.57
C ASP A 83 27.46 -0.24 6.13
N ASP A 84 27.78 -1.41 5.54
CA ASP A 84 28.18 -1.52 4.12
C ASP A 84 27.12 -0.91 3.19
N PHE A 85 25.84 -1.19 3.44
CA PHE A 85 24.74 -0.65 2.64
C PHE A 85 24.58 0.85 2.82
N ALA A 86 24.73 1.37 4.04
CA ALA A 86 24.68 2.80 4.30
C ALA A 86 25.85 3.54 3.63
N ASP A 87 27.03 2.94 3.59
CA ASP A 87 28.19 3.51 2.90
C ASP A 87 28.01 3.50 1.38
N LEU A 88 27.38 2.47 0.81
CA LEU A 88 26.95 2.48 -0.59
C LEU A 88 25.91 3.56 -0.88
N GLN A 89 24.94 3.80 0.01
CA GLN A 89 23.97 4.89 -0.15
C GLN A 89 24.65 6.26 -0.17
N LYS A 90 25.62 6.50 0.73
CA LYS A 90 26.41 7.74 0.76
C LYS A 90 27.21 7.92 -0.52
N LEU A 91 27.87 6.87 -1.00
CA LEU A 91 28.68 6.90 -2.23
C LEU A 91 27.83 7.23 -3.46
N GLN A 92 26.57 6.79 -3.49
CA GLN A 92 25.63 7.03 -4.58
C GLN A 92 24.82 8.33 -4.40
N GLU A 93 25.10 9.12 -3.36
CA GLU A 93 24.36 10.34 -3.01
C GLU A 93 22.84 10.12 -2.85
N ILE A 94 22.46 8.90 -2.46
CA ILE A 94 21.07 8.55 -2.23
C ILE A 94 20.71 8.91 -0.80
N GLN A 95 19.58 9.59 -0.63
CA GLN A 95 19.01 9.90 0.67
C GLN A 95 18.99 8.62 1.53
N PRO A 96 19.59 8.63 2.75
CA PRO A 96 19.72 7.44 3.59
C PRO A 96 18.37 7.06 4.19
N ARG A 97 17.48 6.55 3.34
CA ARG A 97 16.15 6.13 3.70
C ARG A 97 16.18 4.63 3.88
N TRP A 98 16.03 4.20 5.13
CA TRP A 98 16.10 2.79 5.49
C TRP A 98 14.95 1.98 4.88
N LEU A 99 15.25 0.71 4.56
CA LEU A 99 14.26 -0.25 4.06
C LEU A 99 13.18 -0.51 5.11
N ILE A 100 11.92 -0.41 4.69
CA ILE A 100 10.77 -0.55 5.57
C ILE A 100 10.37 -2.03 5.60
N LYS A 101 10.20 -2.62 6.79
CA LYS A 101 9.58 -3.95 6.89
C LYS A 101 8.08 -3.80 6.59
N GLY A 102 7.60 -4.43 5.53
CA GLY A 102 6.17 -4.57 5.29
C GLY A 102 5.49 -5.29 6.46
N ILE A 103 4.40 -4.72 6.98
CA ILE A 103 3.50 -5.39 7.92
C ILE A 103 2.42 -6.06 7.09
N GLU A 104 2.28 -7.39 7.22
CA GLU A 104 1.41 -8.24 6.38
C GLU A 104 -0.07 -7.85 6.36
N ILE A 105 -0.53 -7.04 7.30
CA ILE A 105 -1.96 -6.82 7.55
C ILE A 105 -2.51 -5.60 6.79
N ARG A 106 -1.67 -4.73 6.21
CA ARG A 106 -2.15 -3.52 5.50
C ARG A 106 -1.43 -3.31 4.17
N TRP A 107 -2.18 -3.25 3.08
CA TRP A 107 -1.64 -2.98 1.73
C TRP A 107 -0.82 -1.68 1.68
N GLY A 108 -1.16 -0.68 2.51
CA GLY A 108 -0.37 0.55 2.61
C GLY A 108 1.09 0.29 3.04
N SER A 109 1.32 -0.67 3.95
CA SER A 109 2.67 -1.05 4.37
C SER A 109 3.39 -1.92 3.33
N LEU A 110 2.66 -2.71 2.55
CA LEU A 110 3.20 -3.43 1.39
C LEU A 110 3.65 -2.45 0.31
N TYR A 111 2.79 -1.48 -0.03
CA TYR A 111 3.10 -0.39 -0.96
C TYR A 111 4.37 0.36 -0.50
N ASP A 112 4.41 0.83 0.74
CA ASP A 112 5.54 1.61 1.26
C ASP A 112 6.85 0.79 1.30
N MET A 113 6.75 -0.52 1.54
CA MET A 113 7.90 -1.43 1.49
C MET A 113 8.47 -1.54 0.06
N ILE A 114 7.60 -1.77 -0.93
CA ILE A 114 8.03 -1.92 -2.33
C ILE A 114 8.54 -0.57 -2.86
N ASP A 115 7.85 0.53 -2.58
CA ASP A 115 8.23 1.89 -2.98
C ASP A 115 9.63 2.25 -2.46
N ARG A 116 9.86 2.03 -1.15
CA ARG A 116 11.19 2.25 -0.56
C ARG A 116 12.25 1.30 -1.12
N PHE A 117 11.89 0.07 -1.44
CA PHE A 117 12.81 -0.89 -2.05
C PHE A 117 13.26 -0.43 -3.44
N LEU A 118 12.33 0.08 -4.26
CA LEU A 118 12.62 0.64 -5.57
C LEU A 118 13.44 1.94 -5.51
N GLU A 119 13.16 2.83 -4.55
CA GLU A 119 13.99 4.03 -4.30
C GLU A 119 15.47 3.67 -4.08
N ASN A 120 15.76 2.47 -3.58
CA ASN A 120 17.11 1.98 -3.29
C ASN A 120 17.63 0.99 -4.34
N ARG A 121 17.01 0.91 -5.53
CA ARG A 121 17.34 -0.08 -6.57
C ARG A 121 18.83 -0.12 -6.92
N SER A 122 19.47 1.04 -7.13
CA SER A 122 20.90 1.10 -7.47
C SER A 122 21.78 0.59 -6.34
N THR A 123 21.50 0.99 -5.10
CA THR A 123 22.27 0.55 -3.92
C THR A 123 22.11 -0.93 -3.69
N ILE A 124 20.88 -1.45 -3.82
CA ILE A 124 20.58 -2.89 -3.72
C ILE A 124 21.34 -3.66 -4.80
N SER A 125 21.32 -3.17 -6.04
CA SER A 125 22.02 -3.82 -7.16
C SER A 125 23.52 -3.89 -6.91
N SER A 126 24.14 -2.80 -6.46
CA SER A 126 25.57 -2.76 -6.10
C SER A 126 25.89 -3.66 -4.90
N PHE A 127 25.05 -3.64 -3.87
CA PHE A 127 25.22 -4.44 -2.67
C PHE A 127 25.17 -5.95 -2.96
N LEU A 128 24.36 -6.37 -3.93
CA LEU A 128 24.20 -7.79 -4.28
C LEU A 128 25.37 -8.37 -5.07
N ILE A 129 26.26 -7.54 -5.63
CA ILE A 129 27.44 -8.00 -6.39
C ILE A 129 28.31 -8.88 -5.48
N GLY A 130 28.52 -10.13 -5.90
CA GLY A 130 29.31 -11.11 -5.14
C GLY A 130 28.62 -11.69 -3.90
N ARG A 131 27.36 -11.33 -3.60
CA ARG A 131 26.62 -11.78 -2.40
C ARG A 131 25.54 -12.82 -2.72
N SER A 132 25.95 -14.01 -3.15
CA SER A 132 25.04 -15.13 -3.52
C SER A 132 24.11 -15.60 -2.39
N LYS A 133 24.47 -15.34 -1.13
CA LYS A 133 23.62 -15.67 0.03
C LYS A 133 22.36 -14.81 0.09
N TYR A 134 22.32 -13.64 -0.55
CA TYR A 134 21.14 -12.78 -0.59
C TYR A 134 20.21 -13.15 -1.76
N PRO A 135 18.88 -12.95 -1.61
CA PRO A 135 17.97 -13.06 -2.74
C PRO A 135 18.41 -12.12 -3.86
N GLN A 136 18.39 -12.62 -5.09
CA GLN A 136 18.70 -11.85 -6.29
C GLN A 136 17.42 -11.30 -6.91
N PHE A 137 17.53 -10.20 -7.63
CA PHE A 137 16.41 -9.54 -8.29
C PHE A 137 16.74 -9.30 -9.75
N THR A 138 15.83 -9.70 -10.63
CA THR A 138 15.95 -9.51 -12.07
C THR A 138 15.37 -8.15 -12.50
N SER A 139 15.70 -7.69 -13.70
CA SER A 139 15.01 -6.53 -14.30
C SER A 139 13.49 -6.73 -14.38
N GLY A 140 13.03 -7.95 -14.63
CA GLY A 140 11.60 -8.29 -14.64
C GLY A 140 10.95 -8.11 -13.26
N ASP A 141 11.63 -8.46 -12.18
CA ASP A 141 11.15 -8.26 -10.82
C ASP A 141 10.93 -6.78 -10.53
N TYR A 142 11.88 -5.92 -10.93
CA TYR A 142 11.77 -4.47 -10.77
C TYR A 142 10.61 -3.89 -11.57
N VAL A 143 10.47 -4.27 -12.85
CA VAL A 143 9.37 -3.83 -13.71
C VAL A 143 8.01 -4.25 -13.15
N LEU A 144 7.90 -5.47 -12.61
CA LEU A 144 6.68 -5.94 -11.97
C LEU A 144 6.30 -5.08 -10.77
N MET A 145 7.26 -4.83 -9.86
CA MET A 145 7.05 -3.98 -8.69
C MET A 145 6.66 -2.55 -9.08
N GLU A 146 7.31 -1.96 -10.08
CA GLU A 146 6.99 -0.63 -10.61
C GLU A 146 5.55 -0.57 -11.18
N LYS A 147 5.14 -1.57 -11.96
CA LYS A 147 3.77 -1.67 -12.51
C LYS A 147 2.72 -1.75 -11.40
N ILE A 148 2.96 -2.57 -10.38
CA ILE A 148 2.03 -2.75 -9.26
C ILE A 148 1.93 -1.46 -8.44
N LEU A 149 3.04 -0.80 -8.13
CA LEU A 149 3.00 0.50 -7.45
C LEU A 149 2.27 1.55 -8.27
N SER A 150 2.52 1.61 -9.58
CA SER A 150 1.82 2.54 -10.48
C SER A 150 0.30 2.35 -10.42
N ALA A 151 -0.16 1.09 -10.45
CA ALA A 151 -1.57 0.75 -10.34
C ALA A 151 -2.18 1.12 -8.97
N LEU A 152 -1.42 0.97 -7.88
CA LEU A 152 -1.89 1.22 -6.51
C LEU A 152 -1.73 2.68 -6.05
N LYS A 153 -0.88 3.46 -6.73
CA LYS A 153 -0.55 4.85 -6.38
C LYS A 153 -1.79 5.76 -6.27
N PRO A 154 -2.78 5.72 -7.19
CA PRO A 154 -4.00 6.51 -7.06
C PRO A 154 -4.77 6.20 -5.77
N MET A 155 -4.82 4.92 -5.36
CA MET A 155 -5.49 4.50 -4.14
C MET A 155 -4.73 4.98 -2.91
N LYS A 156 -3.39 4.99 -2.96
CA LYS A 156 -2.55 5.51 -1.87
C LYS A 156 -2.80 6.99 -1.66
N GLN A 157 -2.79 7.76 -2.74
CA GLN A 157 -3.05 9.20 -2.71
C GLN A 157 -4.47 9.50 -2.21
N ALA A 158 -5.48 8.80 -2.73
CA ALA A 158 -6.85 8.93 -2.25
C ALA A 158 -6.99 8.59 -0.75
N THR A 159 -6.34 7.52 -0.29
CA THR A 159 -6.38 7.13 1.13
C THR A 159 -5.75 8.19 2.03
N VAL A 160 -4.59 8.75 1.64
CA VAL A 160 -3.92 9.82 2.39
C VAL A 160 -4.78 11.09 2.41
N MET A 161 -5.37 11.46 1.27
CA MET A 161 -6.28 12.59 1.19
C MET A 161 -7.46 12.41 2.15
N LEU A 162 -8.12 11.24 2.15
CA LEU A 162 -9.28 10.95 2.99
C LEU A 162 -8.97 10.89 4.49
N GLN A 163 -7.69 10.75 4.87
CA GLN A 163 -7.26 10.82 6.28
C GLN A 163 -7.10 12.25 6.77
N GLY A 164 -7.23 13.26 5.90
CA GLY A 164 -7.18 14.67 6.26
C GLY A 164 -8.37 15.09 7.14
N ARG A 165 -8.11 15.94 8.15
CA ARG A 165 -9.13 16.40 9.11
C ARG A 165 -10.24 17.26 8.49
N GLN A 166 -9.98 17.90 7.36
CA GLN A 166 -10.92 18.82 6.70
C GLN A 166 -11.70 18.17 5.55
N VAL A 167 -11.56 16.86 5.36
CA VAL A 167 -12.21 16.17 4.26
C VAL A 167 -13.68 15.91 4.59
N THR A 168 -14.56 16.27 3.66
CA THR A 168 -16.01 16.09 3.79
C THR A 168 -16.51 14.95 2.90
N ILE A 169 -17.73 14.48 3.14
CA ILE A 169 -18.35 13.39 2.36
C ILE A 169 -18.48 13.73 0.86
N SER A 170 -18.47 15.01 0.49
CA SER A 170 -18.58 15.47 -0.89
C SER A 170 -17.49 14.92 -1.82
N VAL A 171 -16.31 14.58 -1.28
CA VAL A 171 -15.19 14.08 -2.08
C VAL A 171 -15.35 12.62 -2.50
N VAL A 172 -16.29 11.87 -1.90
CA VAL A 172 -16.42 10.42 -2.10
C VAL A 172 -16.75 10.08 -3.56
N VAL A 173 -17.79 10.69 -4.13
CA VAL A 173 -18.22 10.43 -5.52
C VAL A 173 -17.14 10.83 -6.53
N PRO A 174 -16.54 12.04 -6.46
CA PRO A 174 -15.40 12.40 -7.31
C PRO A 174 -14.23 11.43 -7.19
N THR A 175 -13.89 10.99 -5.97
CA THR A 175 -12.78 10.06 -5.76
C THR A 175 -13.04 8.72 -6.43
N ILE A 176 -14.26 8.18 -6.34
CA ILE A 176 -14.63 6.93 -7.04
C ILE A 176 -14.43 7.08 -8.55
N TYR A 177 -14.88 8.20 -9.13
CA TYR A 177 -14.73 8.46 -10.56
C TYR A 177 -13.25 8.53 -10.97
N VAL A 178 -12.43 9.27 -10.23
CA VAL A 178 -10.98 9.40 -10.49
C VAL A 178 -10.28 8.05 -10.36
N LEU A 179 -10.57 7.27 -9.31
CA LEU A 179 -9.95 5.95 -9.12
C LEU A 179 -10.31 4.97 -10.23
N ARG A 180 -11.57 4.96 -10.70
CA ARG A 180 -11.99 4.13 -11.84
C ARG A 180 -11.24 4.50 -13.11
N ARG A 181 -11.14 5.80 -13.40
CA ARG A 181 -10.41 6.28 -14.58
C ARG A 181 -8.92 5.92 -14.52
N ALA A 182 -8.29 6.09 -13.36
CA ALA A 182 -6.88 5.77 -13.16
C ALA A 182 -6.57 4.27 -13.37
N LEU A 183 -7.48 3.37 -12.94
CA LEU A 183 -7.33 1.93 -13.18
C LEU A 183 -7.47 1.55 -14.66
N VAL A 184 -8.38 2.20 -15.39
CA VAL A 184 -8.57 1.97 -16.84
C VAL A 184 -7.34 2.47 -17.63
N SER A 185 -6.85 3.68 -17.35
CA SER A 185 -5.66 4.20 -18.02
C SER A 185 -4.39 3.38 -17.71
N GLY A 186 -4.29 2.80 -16.51
CA GLY A 186 -3.19 1.89 -16.15
C GLY A 186 -3.25 0.52 -16.85
N THR A 187 -4.44 0.04 -17.20
CA THR A 187 -4.63 -1.23 -17.93
C THR A 187 -4.37 -1.08 -19.43
N GLU A 188 -4.64 0.09 -20.02
CA GLU A 188 -4.27 0.41 -21.41
C GLU A 188 -2.74 0.51 -21.60
N LEU A 189 -2.01 1.15 -20.67
CA LEU A 189 -0.54 1.11 -20.66
C LEU A 189 0.01 -0.31 -20.48
N GLY A 190 -0.68 -1.13 -19.67
CA GLY A 190 -0.31 -2.52 -19.43
C GLY A 190 -0.44 -3.42 -20.67
N ARG A 191 -1.45 -3.19 -21.51
CA ARG A 191 -1.63 -3.89 -22.79
C ARG A 191 -0.60 -3.48 -23.83
N GLY A 192 -0.34 -2.17 -24.00
CA GLY A 192 0.68 -1.70 -24.96
C GLY A 192 2.08 -2.27 -24.68
N ILE A 193 2.47 -2.36 -23.41
CA ILE A 193 3.79 -2.95 -23.04
C ILE A 193 3.84 -4.47 -23.30
N LEU A 194 2.73 -5.20 -23.25
CA LEU A 194 2.72 -6.64 -23.55
C LEU A 194 2.69 -6.92 -25.06
N GLU A 195 2.12 -6.01 -25.84
CA GLU A 195 2.12 -6.07 -27.30
C GLU A 195 3.50 -5.72 -27.89
N ASP A 196 4.22 -4.75 -27.30
CA ASP A 196 5.56 -4.34 -27.74
C ASP A 196 6.69 -5.32 -27.38
N ASN A 197 6.46 -6.30 -26.49
CA ASN A 197 7.45 -7.33 -26.14
C ASN A 197 7.30 -8.64 -26.96
N ASN A 198 6.39 -8.67 -27.93
CA ASN A 198 6.18 -9.78 -28.86
C ASN A 198 6.49 -9.41 -30.32
N ALA A 199 7.23 -8.33 -30.56
CA ALA A 199 7.70 -7.88 -31.87
C ALA A 199 9.21 -8.07 -32.02
#